data_AF-A0AAW0TYV0-F1
#
_entry.id   AF-A0AAW0TYV0-F1
#
_cell.length_a   1.000
_cell.length_b   1.000
_cell.length_c   1.000
_cell.angle_alpha   90.00
_cell.angle_beta   90.00
_cell.angle_gamma   90.00
#
_symmetry.space_group_name_H-M   'P 1'
#
loop_
_entity.id
_entity.type
_entity.pdbx_description
1 polymer ?
#
loop_
_entity_poly.entity_id
_entity_poly.type
_entity_poly.pdbx_seq_one_letter_code
_entity_poly.pdbx_strand_id
1 'polypeptide(L)' 'MSADPHRRARVTRDEDEDEEEDPVEAMIAKTGCLEKHYAIQFCMADHKDWRKCQEQVKDFQHCITEHNKKKYQ' A
#
# COMPACT_ATOMS: atom_id res chain seq x y z
N MET A 1 -7.53 -27.45 -24.73
CA MET A 1 -6.24 -26.84 -24.32
C MET A 1 -6.49 -26.10 -23.03
N SER A 2 -5.82 -26.50 -21.95
CA SER A 2 -6.11 -26.05 -20.58
C SER A 2 -5.90 -24.54 -20.42
N ALA A 3 -6.91 -23.83 -19.93
CA ALA A 3 -6.80 -22.42 -19.57
C ALA A 3 -5.98 -22.32 -18.27
N ASP A 4 -4.84 -21.65 -18.36
CA ASP A 4 -3.96 -21.38 -17.23
C ASP A 4 -4.65 -20.41 -16.24
N PRO A 5 -4.89 -20.81 -14.97
CA PRO A 5 -5.67 -20.03 -14.02
C PRO A 5 -4.93 -18.79 -13.48
N HIS A 6 -3.67 -18.55 -13.89
CA HIS A 6 -2.92 -17.35 -13.51
C HIS A 6 -2.83 -16.28 -14.60
N ARG A 7 -3.68 -16.34 -15.63
CA ARG A 7 -3.75 -15.29 -16.65
C ARG A 7 -4.40 -14.02 -16.09
N ARG A 8 -3.63 -13.24 -15.33
CA ARG A 8 -3.94 -11.85 -14.99
C ARG A 8 -4.03 -11.09 -16.32
N ALA A 9 -5.24 -10.83 -16.80
CA ALA A 9 -5.44 -10.09 -18.05
C ALA A 9 -4.69 -8.77 -17.96
N ARG A 10 -3.77 -8.53 -18.89
CA ARG A 10 -3.06 -7.26 -19.01
C ARG A 10 -4.10 -6.24 -19.48
N VAL A 11 -4.56 -5.40 -18.56
CA VAL A 11 -5.30 -4.18 -18.91
C VAL A 11 -4.35 -3.36 -19.77
N THR A 12 -4.64 -3.26 -21.07
CA THR A 12 -3.98 -2.29 -21.95
C THR A 12 -4.63 -0.96 -21.65
N ARG A 13 -3.99 -0.23 -20.75
CA ARG A 13 -4.39 1.10 -20.28
C ARG A 13 -4.09 2.10 -21.40
N ASP A 14 -5.13 2.79 -21.88
CA ASP A 14 -5.01 3.85 -22.87
C ASP A 14 -4.01 4.93 -22.39
N GLU A 15 -3.27 5.51 -23.33
CA GLU A 15 -2.06 6.31 -23.11
C GLU A 15 -2.32 7.75 -22.59
N ASP A 16 -3.49 8.01 -21.99
CA ASP A 16 -3.95 9.34 -21.51
C ASP A 16 -4.22 9.38 -19.98
N GLU A 17 -3.48 8.62 -19.18
CA GLU A 17 -3.55 8.69 -17.70
C GLU A 17 -2.35 9.47 -17.13
N ASP A 18 -2.38 10.78 -17.32
CA ASP A 18 -1.60 11.70 -16.50
C ASP A 18 -2.05 11.55 -15.02
N GLU A 19 -1.14 11.08 -14.16
CA GLU A 19 -1.21 11.26 -12.69
C GLU A 19 -2.41 10.64 -11.95
N GLU A 20 -2.84 9.42 -12.30
CA GLU A 20 -3.72 8.67 -11.39
C GLU A 20 -2.96 8.30 -10.10
N GLU A 21 -3.28 8.97 -8.98
CA GLU A 21 -2.84 8.60 -7.64
C GLU A 21 -3.04 7.10 -7.42
N ASP A 22 -2.02 6.42 -6.88
CA ASP A 22 -2.12 4.99 -6.56
C ASP A 22 -3.38 4.77 -5.69
N PRO A 23 -4.35 3.95 -6.14
CA PRO A 23 -5.56 3.68 -5.39
C PRO A 23 -5.29 3.26 -3.94
N VAL A 24 -4.15 2.59 -3.69
CA VAL A 24 -3.73 2.21 -2.33
C VAL A 24 -3.32 3.43 -1.52
N GLU A 25 -2.50 4.32 -2.07
CA GLU A 25 -2.09 5.56 -1.38
C GLU A 25 -3.30 6.46 -1.13
N ALA A 26 -4.21 6.60 -2.09
CA ALA A 26 -5.46 7.34 -1.93
C ALA A 26 -6.35 6.77 -0.81
N MET A 27 -6.40 5.44 -0.64
CA MET A 27 -7.10 4.81 0.49
C MET A 27 -6.39 5.07 1.82
N ILE A 28 -5.06 4.97 1.86
CA ILE A 28 -4.28 5.18 3.08
C ILE A 28 -4.32 6.66 3.51
N ALA A 29 -4.33 7.61 2.57
CA ALA A 29 -4.47 9.04 2.83
C ALA A 29 -5.74 9.33 3.65
N LYS A 30 -6.87 8.71 3.30
CA LYS A 30 -8.15 8.84 4.04
C LYS A 30 -8.09 8.35 5.48
N THR A 31 -7.13 7.48 5.81
CA THR A 31 -6.95 6.98 7.18
C THR A 31 -6.09 7.89 8.05
N GLY A 32 -5.34 8.83 7.44
CA GLY A 32 -4.32 9.63 8.12
C GLY A 32 -3.00 8.90 8.38
N CYS A 33 -2.82 7.68 7.84
CA CYS A 33 -1.63 6.85 8.07
C CYS A 33 -0.60 6.90 6.93
N LEU A 34 -0.74 7.86 5.99
CA LEU A 34 0.06 7.94 4.76
C LEU A 34 1.55 8.14 5.03
N GLU A 35 1.91 8.99 6.00
CA GLU A 35 3.33 9.20 6.36
C GLU A 35 3.99 7.90 6.83
N LYS A 36 3.29 7.10 7.64
CA LYS A 36 3.80 5.81 8.12
C LYS A 36 3.90 4.79 6.99
N HIS A 37 3.04 4.87 5.98
CA HIS A 37 3.15 4.07 4.78
C HIS A 37 4.43 4.42 4.00
N TYR A 38 4.70 5.71 3.76
CA TYR A 38 5.94 6.13 3.10
C TYR A 38 7.18 5.76 3.90
N ALA A 39 7.14 5.82 5.23
CA ALA A 39 8.26 5.37 6.06
C ALA A 39 8.65 3.89 5.81
N ILE A 40 7.66 3.02 5.57
CA ILE A 40 7.93 1.63 5.16
C ILE A 40 8.54 1.60 3.75
N GLN A 41 8.00 2.36 2.80
CA GLN A 41 8.52 2.42 1.44
C GLN A 41 10.01 2.85 1.43
N PHE A 42 10.36 3.90 2.19
CA PHE A 42 11.73 4.36 2.34
C PHE A 42 12.63 3.30 2.98
N CYS A 43 12.21 2.67 4.07
CA CYS A 43 12.98 1.60 4.70
C CYS A 43 13.23 0.43 3.74
N MET A 44 12.23 0.06 2.94
CA MET A 44 12.35 -0.99 1.94
C MET A 44 13.25 -0.59 0.77
N ALA A 45 13.23 0.68 0.35
CA ALA A 45 14.12 1.19 -0.68
C ALA A 45 15.59 1.14 -0.22
N ASP A 46 15.84 1.50 1.03
CA ASP A 46 17.19 1.54 1.62
C ASP A 46 17.75 0.14 1.91
N HIS A 47 16.95 -0.70 2.57
CA HIS A 47 17.44 -1.98 3.10
C HIS A 47 17.11 -3.18 2.22
N LYS A 48 16.02 -3.12 1.45
CA LYS A 48 15.47 -4.23 0.66
C LYS A 48 15.25 -5.52 1.47
N ASP A 49 15.10 -5.40 2.78
CA ASP A 49 14.84 -6.49 3.72
C ASP A 49 13.77 -6.05 4.72
N TRP A 50 12.56 -6.58 4.56
CA TRP A 50 11.42 -6.21 5.40
C TRP A 50 11.62 -6.53 6.88
N ARG A 51 12.52 -7.48 7.22
CA ARG A 51 12.84 -7.80 8.62
C ARG A 51 13.56 -6.66 9.31
N LYS A 52 14.28 -5.81 8.57
CA LYS A 52 14.90 -4.58 9.10
C LYS A 52 13.89 -3.44 9.24
N CYS A 53 12.73 -3.55 8.60
CA CYS A 53 11.66 -2.55 8.60
C CYS A 53 10.53 -2.84 9.59
N GLN A 54 10.76 -3.73 10.57
CA GLN A 54 9.72 -4.15 11.52
C GLN A 54 9.17 -3.01 12.37
N GLU A 55 9.99 -2.00 12.68
CA GLU A 55 9.56 -0.83 13.45
C GLU A 55 8.54 -0.01 12.65
N GLN A 56 8.87 0.35 11.41
CA GLN A 56 8.01 1.12 10.51
C GLN A 56 6.70 0.36 10.21
N VAL A 57 6.77 -0.97 10.06
CA VAL A 57 5.60 -1.82 9.86
C VAL A 57 4.68 -1.81 11.10
N LYS A 58 5.24 -1.90 12.31
CA LYS A 58 4.44 -1.84 13.55
C LYS A 58 3.77 -0.48 13.74
N ASP A 59 4.47 0.61 13.42
CA ASP A 59 3.91 1.96 13.51
C ASP A 59 2.73 2.15 12.57
N PHE A 60 2.87 1.69 11.33
CA PHE A 60 1.78 1.72 10.36
C PHE A 60 0.59 0.86 10.81
N GLN A 61 0.86 -0.36 11.31
CA GLN A 61 -0.17 -1.26 11.84
C GLN A 61 -0.93 -0.61 13.01
N HIS A 62 -0.23 0.03 13.93
CA HIS A 62 -0.84 0.72 15.05
C HIS A 62 -1.75 1.85 14.58
N CYS A 63 -1.28 2.68 13.65
CA CYS A 63 -2.07 3.77 13.07
C CYS A 63 -3.40 3.28 12.46
N ILE A 64 -3.34 2.25 11.60
CA ILE A 64 -4.54 1.68 10.96
C ILE A 64 -5.47 1.04 11.99
N THR A 65 -4.90 0.37 13.01
CA THR A 65 -5.69 -0.24 14.08
C THR A 65 -6.46 0.81 14.88
N GLU A 66 -5.82 1.93 15.22
CA GLU A 66 -6.47 3.04 15.93
C GLU A 66 -7.53 3.73 15.07
N HIS A 67 -7.27 3.94 13.77
CA HIS A 67 -8.27 4.43 12.84
C HIS A 67 -9.51 3.51 12.81
N ASN A 68 -9.30 2.21 12.69
CA ASN A 68 -10.39 1.22 12.67
C ASN A 68 -11.17 1.22 13.98
N LYS A 69 -10.51 1.27 15.14
CA LYS A 69 -11.21 1.37 16.44
C LYS A 69 -12.11 2.59 16.47
N LYS A 70 -11.61 3.78 16.09
CA LYS A 70 -12.40 5.02 16.05
C LYS A 70 -13.56 4.96 15.06
N LYS A 71 -13.43 4.22 13.96
CA LYS A 71 -14.47 4.10 12.93
C LYS A 71 -15.64 3.20 13.38
N TYR A 72 -15.35 2.20 14.20
CA TYR A 72 -16.33 1.19 14.64
C TYR A 72 -16.77 1.35 16.10
N GLN A 73 -16.40 2.46 16.74
CA GLN A 73 -16.77 2.82 18.11
C GLN A 73 -17.81 3.94 18.09
#